data_AF-A0A2S2P9L5-F1
#
_entry.id   AF-A0A2S2P9L5-F1
#
_cell.length_a   1.000
_cell.length_b   1.000
_cell.length_c   1.000
_cell.angle_alpha   90.00
_cell.angle_beta   90.00
_cell.angle_gamma   90.00
#
_symmetry.space_group_name_H-M   'P 1'
#
loop_
_entity.id
_entity.type
_entity.pdbx_description
1 polymer ?
#
loop_
_entity_poly.entity_id
_entity_poly.type
_entity_poly.pdbx_seq_one_letter_code
_entity_poly.pdbx_strand_id
1 'polypeptide(L)'
;KNLAECLSQTGRFSYCALCATSLSCLYKYPAHVDFKLDCLRIICNHLKLMLQLPTMREMANCELPLDAKVYVRALKKEEVLKEGMMIIVQDLLLLAISNGKVNFLF
;
A
#
# COMPACT_ATOMS: atom_id res chain seq x y z
N LYS A 1 17.83 -2.71 -0.98
CA LYS A 1 17.29 -3.02 0.37
C LYS A 1 15.79 -3.21 0.22
N ASN A 2 15.23 -4.27 0.79
CA ASN A 2 13.77 -4.47 0.75
C ASN A 2 13.13 -3.49 1.76
N LEU A 3 12.30 -2.55 1.27
CA LEU A 3 11.72 -1.51 2.13
C LEU A 3 10.86 -2.10 3.25
N ALA A 4 10.13 -3.19 2.97
CA ALA A 4 9.34 -3.88 3.98
C ALA A 4 10.17 -4.35 5.18
N GLU A 5 11.40 -4.82 4.96
CA GLU A 5 12.26 -5.29 6.04
C GLU A 5 12.81 -4.15 6.91
N CYS A 6 12.89 -2.94 6.37
CA CYS A 6 13.38 -1.77 7.08
C CYS A 6 12.28 -1.00 7.84
N LEU A 7 11.00 -1.23 7.49
CA LEU A 7 9.86 -0.59 8.15
C LEU A 7 9.46 -1.35 9.41
N SER A 8 9.05 -0.60 10.43
CA SER A 8 8.35 -1.13 11.61
C SER A 8 6.99 -1.72 11.22
N GLN A 9 6.35 -2.46 12.14
CA GLN A 9 4.99 -2.96 11.91
C GLN A 9 4.00 -1.82 11.63
N THR A 10 4.13 -0.70 12.35
CA THR A 10 3.35 0.53 12.13
C THR A 10 3.64 1.14 10.76
N GLY A 11 4.91 1.17 10.36
CA GLY A 11 5.34 1.66 9.05
C GLY A 11 4.76 0.83 7.91
N ARG A 12 4.83 -0.51 8.00
CA ARG A 12 4.24 -1.44 7.02
C ARG A 12 2.73 -1.24 6.91
N PHE A 13 2.02 -1.18 8.03
CA PHE A 13 0.57 -0.95 8.02
C PHE A 13 0.22 0.41 7.40
N SER A 14 0.96 1.46 7.75
CA SER A 14 0.76 2.81 7.21
C SER A 14 1.01 2.87 5.71
N TYR A 15 2.03 2.17 5.21
CA TYR A 15 2.29 2.03 3.79
C TYR A 15 1.14 1.28 3.08
N CYS A 16 0.71 0.13 3.61
CA CYS A 16 -0.41 -0.63 3.05
C CYS A 16 -1.70 0.20 3.01
N ALA A 17 -2.00 0.93 4.09
CA ALA A 17 -3.18 1.78 4.17
C ALA A 17 -3.12 2.97 3.21
N LEU A 18 -1.95 3.59 3.03
CA LEU A 18 -1.76 4.62 2.02
C LEU A 18 -2.05 4.10 0.61
N CYS A 19 -1.57 2.89 0.29
CA CYS A 19 -1.87 2.24 -0.99
C CYS A 19 -3.36 1.93 -1.16
N ALA A 20 -4.01 1.42 -0.11
CA ALA A 20 -5.44 1.17 -0.13
C ALA A 20 -6.25 2.44 -0.38
N THR A 21 -5.90 3.55 0.29
CA THR A 21 -6.53 4.85 0.07
C THR A 21 -6.32 5.33 -1.37
N SER A 22 -5.10 5.21 -1.92
CA SER A 22 -4.83 5.56 -3.31
C SER A 22 -5.64 4.71 -4.29
N LEU A 23 -5.74 3.39 -4.06
CA LEU A 23 -6.55 2.48 -4.88
C LEU A 23 -8.04 2.83 -4.80
N SER A 24 -8.57 3.17 -3.62
CA SER A 24 -9.97 3.60 -3.47
C SER A 24 -10.24 4.92 -4.21
N CYS A 25 -9.31 5.88 -4.16
CA CYS A 25 -9.42 7.15 -4.89
C CYS A 25 -9.38 6.97 -6.42
N LEU A 26 -8.54 6.06 -6.93
CA LEU A 26 -8.39 5.80 -8.36
C LEU A 26 -9.51 4.92 -8.93
N TYR A 27 -9.95 3.92 -8.16
CA TYR A 27 -10.89 2.88 -8.60
C TYR A 27 -12.19 2.91 -7.79
N LYS A 28 -13.05 3.86 -8.14
CA LYS A 28 -14.31 4.14 -7.43
C LYS A 28 -15.46 3.19 -7.79
N TYR A 29 -15.38 2.52 -8.95
CA TYR A 29 -16.46 1.66 -9.42
C TYR A 29 -16.48 0.31 -8.69
N PRO A 30 -17.67 -0.23 -8.32
CA PRO A 30 -17.80 -1.55 -7.69
C PRO A 30 -17.16 -2.69 -8.51
N ALA A 31 -17.14 -2.56 -9.84
CA ALA A 31 -16.50 -3.52 -10.74
C ALA A 31 -14.98 -3.68 -10.50
N HIS A 32 -14.34 -2.72 -9.82
CA HIS A 32 -12.90 -2.75 -9.54
C HIS A 32 -12.57 -3.34 -8.16
N VAL A 33 -13.55 -3.84 -7.40
CA VAL A 33 -13.31 -4.37 -6.05
C VAL A 33 -12.34 -5.55 -6.07
N ASP A 34 -12.51 -6.49 -6.99
CA ASP A 34 -11.62 -7.66 -7.09
C ASP A 34 -10.20 -7.24 -7.48
N PHE A 35 -10.06 -6.31 -8.42
CA PHE A 35 -8.78 -5.73 -8.78
C PHE A 35 -8.09 -5.06 -7.58
N LYS A 36 -8.80 -4.23 -6.82
CA LYS A 36 -8.25 -3.60 -5.60
C LYS A 36 -7.81 -4.63 -4.56
N LEU A 37 -8.56 -5.71 -4.39
CA LEU A 37 -8.23 -6.80 -3.47
C LEU A 37 -6.97 -7.55 -3.90
N ASP A 38 -6.81 -7.83 -5.19
CA ASP A 38 -5.61 -8.49 -5.72
C ASP A 38 -4.38 -7.61 -5.59
N CYS A 39 -4.50 -6.30 -5.88
CA CYS A 39 -3.44 -5.33 -5.59
C CYS A 39 -3.06 -5.33 -4.10
N LEU A 40 -4.05 -5.29 -3.20
CA LEU A 40 -3.80 -5.30 -1.76
C LEU A 40 -3.14 -6.61 -1.29
N ARG A 41 -3.46 -7.76 -1.90
CA ARG A 41 -2.78 -9.04 -1.61
C ARG A 41 -1.31 -8.98 -1.98
N ILE A 42 -0.99 -8.44 -3.16
CA ILE A 42 0.39 -8.28 -3.61
C ILE A 42 1.16 -7.36 -2.64
N ILE A 43 0.56 -6.24 -2.26
CA ILE A 43 1.14 -5.28 -1.30
C ILE A 43 1.32 -5.92 0.08
N CYS A 44 0.32 -6.63 0.61
CA CYS A 44 0.43 -7.30 1.91
C CYS A 44 1.53 -8.35 1.92
N ASN A 45 1.65 -9.13 0.85
CA ASN A 45 2.71 -10.12 0.70
C ASN A 45 4.09 -9.45 0.65
N HIS A 46 4.24 -8.38 -0.12
CA HIS A 46 5.47 -7.60 -0.18
C HIS A 46 5.84 -7.05 1.21
N LEU A 47 4.86 -6.49 1.93
CA LEU A 47 5.04 -5.90 3.26
C LEU A 47 5.11 -6.91 4.40
N LYS A 48 5.00 -8.22 4.11
CA LYS A 48 4.92 -9.29 5.11
C LYS A 48 3.83 -9.03 6.16
N LEU A 49 2.67 -8.52 5.72
CA LEU A 49 1.50 -8.27 6.55
C LEU A 49 0.51 -9.43 6.44
N MET A 50 0.05 -9.93 7.59
CA MET A 50 -1.07 -10.87 7.66
C MET A 50 -2.35 -10.11 7.97
N LEU A 51 -3.01 -9.59 6.92
CA LEU A 51 -4.34 -9.01 7.03
C LEU A 51 -5.41 -10.06 6.70
N GLN A 52 -6.49 -10.08 7.48
CA GLN A 52 -7.64 -10.93 7.20
C GLN A 52 -8.44 -10.38 6.02
N LEU A 53 -9.07 -11.26 5.23
CA LEU A 53 -9.86 -10.88 4.06
C LEU A 53 -10.93 -9.81 4.35
N PRO A 54 -11.68 -9.86 5.47
CA PRO A 54 -12.63 -8.80 5.81
C PRO A 54 -11.96 -7.43 5.93
N THR A 55 -10.84 -7.34 6.63
CA THR A 55 -10.05 -6.10 6.77
C THR A 55 -9.58 -5.57 5.43
N MET A 56 -9.12 -6.46 4.54
CA MET A 56 -8.70 -6.05 3.19
C MET A 56 -9.87 -5.52 2.35
N ARG A 57 -11.07 -6.10 2.49
CA ARG A 57 -12.29 -5.61 1.82
C ARG A 57 -12.70 -4.23 2.35
N GLU A 58 -12.63 -4.01 3.65
CA GLU A 58 -12.88 -2.70 4.25
C GLU A 58 -11.88 -1.66 3.72
N MET A 59 -10.59 -2.01 3.69
CA MET A 59 -9.55 -1.13 3.14
C MET A 59 -9.75 -0.83 1.65
N ALA A 60 -10.15 -1.82 0.84
CA ALA A 60 -10.41 -1.64 -0.58
C ALA A 60 -11.62 -0.74 -0.86
N ASN A 61 -12.64 -0.83 -0.02
CA ASN A 61 -13.91 -0.11 -0.18
C ASN A 61 -13.96 1.20 0.58
N CYS A 62 -12.92 1.53 1.35
CA CYS A 62 -12.84 2.68 2.24
C CYS A 62 -13.52 3.93 1.64
N GLU A 63 -14.76 4.20 2.07
CA GLU A 63 -15.61 5.28 1.55
C GLU A 63 -15.21 6.64 2.13
N LEU A 64 -14.63 6.62 3.33
CA LEU A 64 -13.92 7.77 3.87
C LEU A 64 -12.43 7.59 3.60
N PRO A 65 -11.75 8.55 2.95
CA PRO A 65 -10.30 8.55 2.97
C PRO A 65 -9.90 8.70 4.43
N LEU A 66 -9.47 7.60 5.05
CA LEU A 66 -8.66 7.67 6.27
C LEU A 66 -7.55 8.66 5.92
N ASP A 67 -7.59 9.82 6.59
CA ASP A 67 -6.87 11.02 6.16
C ASP A 67 -5.45 10.61 5.80
N ALA A 68 -5.13 10.57 4.50
CA ALA A 68 -3.87 9.98 4.03
C ALA A 68 -2.67 10.63 4.73
N LYS A 69 -2.86 11.86 5.21
CA LYS A 69 -1.95 12.61 6.06
C LYS A 69 -1.55 11.88 7.35
N VAL A 70 -2.43 11.08 7.96
CA VAL A 70 -2.14 10.27 9.16
C VAL A 70 -1.11 9.19 8.82
N TYR A 71 -1.32 8.45 7.73
CA TYR A 71 -0.37 7.42 7.28
C TYR A 71 0.95 8.04 6.84
N VAL A 72 0.91 9.17 6.13
CA VAL A 72 2.11 9.93 5.76
C VAL A 72 2.86 10.40 7.01
N ARG A 73 2.16 10.88 8.06
CA ARG A 73 2.80 11.27 9.33
C ARG A 73 3.43 10.09 10.04
N ALA A 74 2.79 8.92 10.03
CA ALA A 74 3.37 7.71 10.62
C ALA A 74 4.62 7.27 9.86
N LEU A 75 4.59 7.28 8.52
CA LEU A 75 5.74 6.95 7.67
C LEU A 75 6.90 7.93 7.86
N LYS A 76 6.64 9.23 8.02
CA LYS A 76 7.70 10.22 8.30
C LYS A 76 8.45 9.99 9.62
N LYS A 77 7.92 9.17 10.53
CA LYS A 77 8.62 8.80 11.77
C LYS A 77 9.56 7.62 11.60
N GLU A 78 9.50 6.91 10.47
CA GLU A 78 10.36 5.77 10.20
C GLU A 78 11.77 6.26 9.82
N GLU A 79 12.79 5.73 10.49
CA GLU A 79 14.19 6.10 10.26
C GLU A 79 14.60 5.92 8.79
N VAL A 80 14.12 4.86 8.14
CA VAL A 80 14.40 4.56 6.72
C VAL A 80 13.81 5.60 5.76
N LEU A 81 12.85 6.41 6.20
CA LEU A 81 12.17 7.42 5.39
C LEU A 81 12.60 8.86 5.72
N LYS A 82 13.56 9.05 6.63
CA LYS A 82 14.05 10.38 7.03
C LYS A 82 14.62 11.20 5.89
N GLU A 83 15.32 10.55 4.97
CA GLU A 83 15.96 11.20 3.81
C GLU A 83 14.98 11.47 2.66
N GLY A 84 13.77 10.90 2.72
CA GLY A 84 12.71 11.17 1.76
C GLY A 84 11.76 9.99 1.53
N MET A 85 10.53 10.31 1.12
CA MET A 85 9.48 9.32 0.83
C MET A 85 9.57 8.73 -0.58
N MET A 86 10.54 9.17 -1.40
CA MET A 86 10.74 8.68 -2.77
C MET A 86 11.01 7.17 -2.82
N ILE A 87 11.59 6.61 -1.76
CA ILE A 87 11.83 5.17 -1.67
C ILE A 87 10.51 4.36 -1.68
N ILE A 88 9.41 4.90 -1.16
CA ILE A 88 8.08 4.26 -1.24
C ILE A 88 7.61 4.22 -2.70
N VAL A 89 7.79 5.30 -3.45
CA VAL A 89 7.39 5.38 -4.86
C VAL A 89 8.22 4.42 -5.71
N GLN A 90 9.54 4.36 -5.46
CA GLN A 90 10.43 3.42 -6.14
C GLN A 90 10.06 1.96 -5.83
N ASP A 91 9.73 1.66 -4.57
CA ASP A 91 9.30 0.33 -4.14
C ASP A 91 7.97 -0.09 -4.79
N LEU A 92 6.99 0.81 -4.87
CA LEU A 92 5.75 0.59 -5.62
C LEU A 92 5.98 0.36 -7.12
N LEU A 93 6.86 1.14 -7.75
CA LEU A 93 7.24 0.95 -9.15
C LEU A 93 7.86 -0.44 -9.38
N LEU A 94 8.75 -0.87 -8.50
CA LEU A 94 9.35 -2.20 -8.57
C LEU A 94 8.30 -3.31 -8.38
N LEU A 95 7.32 -3.11 -7.49
CA LEU A 95 6.22 -4.03 -7.27
C LEU A 95 5.33 -4.16 -8.53
N ALA A 96 5.04 -3.03 -9.18
CA ALA A 96 4.27 -2.96 -10.43
C ALA A 96 4.97 -3.68 -11.60
N ILE A 97 6.31 -3.65 -11.63
CA ILE A 97 7.14 -4.20 -12.72
C ILE A 97 7.54 -5.68 -12.48
N SER A 98 7.11 -6.30 -11.37
CA SER A 98 7.58 -7.64 -10.98
C SER A 98 7.35 -8.72 -12.05
N ASN A 99 8.41 -9.51 -12.33
CA ASN A 99 8.48 -10.60 -13.32
C ASN A 99 8.41 -10.18 -14.80
N GLY A 100 8.82 -8.96 -15.16
CA GLY A 100 8.85 -8.51 -16.56
C GLY A 100 7.46 -8.38 -17.20
N LYS A 101 6.42 -8.44 -16.37
CA LYS A 101 5.03 -8.17 -16.71
C LYS A 101 4.60 -6.98 -15.88
N VAL A 102 3.97 -6.01 -16.53
CA VAL A 102 3.32 -4.90 -15.82
C VAL A 102 2.11 -5.47 -15.10
N ASN A 103 2.26 -5.77 -13.82
CA ASN A 103 1.14 -6.01 -12.92
C ASN A 103 0.66 -4.60 -12.56
N PHE A 104 -0.23 -4.03 -13.38
CA PHE A 104 -0.72 -2.66 -13.23
C PHE A 104 -1.07 -2.35 -11.77
N LEU A 105 -0.11 -1.70 -11.10
CA LEU A 105 -0.28 -0.93 -9.89
C LEU A 105 0.04 0.47 -10.39
N PHE A 106 -1.02 1.27 -10.55
CA PHE A 106 -1.06 2.64 -11.08
C PHE A 106 -1.11 2.77 -12.61
#